data_AF-A0A962JUR0-F1
#
_entry.id   AF-A0A962JUR0-F1
#
_cell.length_a   1.000
_cell.length_b   1.000
_cell.length_c   1.000
_cell.angle_alpha   90.00
_cell.angle_beta   90.00
_cell.angle_gamma   90.00
#
_symmetry.space_group_name_H-M   'P 1'
#
loop_
_entity.id
_entity.type
_entity.pdbx_description
1 polymer ?
#
loop_
_entity_poly.entity_id
_entity_poly.type
_entity_poly.pdbx_seq_one_letter_code
_entity_poly.pdbx_strand_id
1 'polypeptide(L)'
;MTTEQGEDGKPDSKAKAVDWMNLSASIAVILGIVFLGLEIRQNTDMMRSQTRDSISEKQMMFSEWVATEIDLADTIAKVSAGEALTPGEGTQYAYFLAGVWREWENSYYQFQQGLFDRDEFEPRMNRWHDMMRNVHNRNSWKATRLNYSPGFREEVDKIVASYATQEDESAVRSLR
;
A
#
# COMPACT_ATOMS: atom_id res chain seq x y z
N MET A 1 8.61 90.58 -15.40
CA MET A 1 9.88 90.13 -15.99
C MET A 1 10.72 89.61 -14.83
N THR A 2 11.11 88.35 -14.75
CA THR A 2 11.41 87.40 -15.82
C THR A 2 11.42 85.96 -15.27
N THR A 3 10.63 85.12 -15.96
CA THR A 3 10.85 83.70 -16.30
C THR A 3 11.11 82.64 -15.22
N GLU A 4 10.10 81.78 -15.06
CA GLU A 4 10.25 80.34 -14.76
C GLU A 4 11.34 79.71 -15.64
N GLN A 5 12.18 78.87 -15.04
CA GLN A 5 12.80 77.76 -15.76
C GLN A 5 12.55 76.49 -14.95
N GLY A 6 11.63 75.67 -15.47
CA GLY A 6 11.37 74.33 -14.99
C GLY A 6 12.61 73.46 -15.14
N GLU A 7 12.96 72.80 -14.04
CA GLU A 7 13.96 71.75 -14.00
C GLU A 7 13.39 70.54 -14.75
N ASP A 8 13.80 70.36 -16.01
CA ASP A 8 13.34 69.29 -16.88
C ASP A 8 13.93 67.95 -16.39
N GLY A 9 13.27 67.36 -15.40
CA GLY A 9 13.62 66.10 -14.76
C GLY A 9 13.45 64.93 -15.73
N LYS A 10 14.49 64.66 -16.54
CA LYS A 10 14.56 63.47 -17.37
C LYS A 10 14.49 62.22 -16.47
N PRO A 11 13.51 61.32 -16.63
CA PRO A 11 13.36 60.18 -15.73
C PRO A 11 14.60 59.28 -15.82
N ASP A 12 15.16 58.95 -14.65
CA ASP A 12 16.41 58.20 -14.50
C ASP A 12 16.29 56.81 -15.13
N SER A 13 16.95 56.61 -16.27
CA SER A 13 16.88 55.37 -17.06
C SER A 13 17.44 54.17 -16.31
N LYS A 14 18.33 54.41 -15.34
CA LYS A 14 18.89 53.37 -14.47
C LYS A 14 17.87 52.83 -13.48
N ALA A 15 17.03 53.69 -12.91
CA ALA A 15 15.96 53.27 -12.00
C ALA A 15 14.96 52.34 -12.72
N LYS A 16 14.54 52.73 -13.93
CA LYS A 16 13.66 51.88 -14.77
C LYS A 16 14.29 50.53 -15.10
N ALA A 17 15.58 50.48 -15.39
CA ALA A 17 16.28 49.22 -15.70
C ALA A 17 16.38 48.29 -14.47
N VAL A 18 16.62 48.85 -13.29
CA VAL A 18 16.64 48.09 -12.02
C VAL A 18 15.25 47.54 -11.69
N ASP A 19 14.18 48.32 -11.92
CA ASP A 19 12.80 47.86 -11.71
C ASP A 19 12.43 46.68 -12.63
N TRP A 20 12.80 46.74 -13.91
CA TRP A 20 12.59 45.62 -14.85
C TRP A 20 13.38 44.37 -14.47
N MET A 21 14.59 44.53 -13.92
CA MET A 21 15.41 43.42 -13.44
C MET A 21 14.83 42.78 -12.17
N ASN A 22 14.31 43.59 -11.24
CA ASN A 22 13.65 43.08 -10.04
C ASN A 22 12.34 42.35 -10.38
N LEU A 23 11.58 42.89 -11.37
CA LEU A 23 10.37 42.24 -11.86
C LEU A 23 10.68 40.90 -12.52
N SER A 24 11.70 40.83 -13.38
CA SER A 24 12.07 39.58 -14.05
C SER A 24 12.63 38.54 -13.06
N ALA A 25 13.42 38.96 -12.07
CA ALA A 25 13.88 38.10 -11.00
C ALA A 25 12.72 37.53 -10.18
N SER A 26 11.74 38.37 -9.82
CA SER A 26 10.54 37.94 -9.09
C SER A 26 9.72 36.94 -9.89
N ILE A 27 9.53 37.20 -11.20
CA ILE A 27 8.85 36.27 -12.12
C ILE A 27 9.61 34.95 -12.21
N ALA A 28 10.94 34.98 -12.33
CA ALA A 28 11.77 33.77 -12.42
C ALA A 28 11.65 32.93 -11.13
N VAL A 29 11.64 33.55 -9.95
CA VAL A 29 11.42 32.85 -8.68
C VAL A 29 10.04 32.20 -8.64
N ILE A 30 8.98 32.92 -9.02
CA ILE A 30 7.61 32.39 -9.06
C ILE A 30 7.53 31.19 -10.02
N LEU A 31 8.08 31.32 -11.22
CA LEU A 31 8.13 30.23 -12.19
C LEU A 31 8.90 29.02 -11.65
N GLY A 32 10.01 29.25 -10.95
CA GLY A 32 10.79 28.20 -10.30
C GLY A 32 9.97 27.45 -9.23
N ILE A 33 9.21 28.16 -8.39
CA ILE A 33 8.35 27.53 -7.37
C ILE A 33 7.22 26.72 -8.03
N VAL A 34 6.60 27.25 -9.09
CA VAL A 34 5.55 26.54 -9.82
C VAL A 34 6.11 25.27 -10.46
N PHE A 35 7.27 25.36 -11.11
CA PHE A 35 7.95 24.22 -11.72
C PHE A 35 8.30 23.14 -10.70
N LEU A 36 8.90 23.53 -9.56
CA LEU A 36 9.20 22.61 -8.46
C LEU A 36 7.94 21.92 -7.92
N GLY A 37 6.83 22.67 -7.78
CA GLY A 37 5.56 22.11 -7.35
C GLY A 37 5.00 21.06 -8.33
N LEU A 38 5.20 21.25 -9.64
CA LEU A 38 4.84 20.28 -10.66
C LEU A 38 5.76 19.04 -10.62
N GLU A 39 7.07 19.23 -10.47
CA GLU A 39 8.04 18.13 -10.35
C GLU A 39 7.76 17.25 -9.14
N ILE A 40 7.46 17.84 -7.98
CA ILE A 40 7.13 17.09 -6.76
C ILE A 40 5.87 16.24 -6.97
N ARG A 41 4.85 16.77 -7.65
CA ARG A 41 3.62 16.03 -7.97
C ARG A 41 3.91 14.85 -8.90
N GLN A 42 4.64 15.09 -9.99
CA GLN A 42 5.04 14.03 -10.93
C GLN A 42 5.88 12.95 -10.24
N ASN A 43 6.83 13.35 -9.38
CA ASN A 43 7.63 12.42 -8.60
C ASN A 43 6.78 11.58 -7.64
N THR A 44 5.81 12.21 -6.97
CA THR A 44 4.88 11.52 -6.07
C THR A 44 4.05 10.47 -6.81
N ASP A 45 3.50 10.83 -7.97
CA ASP A 45 2.70 9.91 -8.78
C ASP A 45 3.56 8.75 -9.32
N MET A 46 4.80 9.02 -9.73
CA MET A 46 5.75 8.00 -10.14
C MET A 46 6.10 7.03 -9.01
N MET A 47 6.38 7.53 -7.81
CA MET A 47 6.67 6.68 -6.64
C MET A 47 5.47 5.81 -6.25
N ARG A 48 4.24 6.33 -6.36
CA ARG A 48 3.01 5.56 -6.14
C ARG A 48 2.90 4.42 -7.14
N SER A 49 3.09 4.68 -8.43
CA SER A 49 3.08 3.64 -9.47
C SER A 49 4.14 2.56 -9.23
N GLN A 50 5.38 2.96 -8.94
CA GLN A 50 6.45 2.00 -8.62
C GLN A 50 6.13 1.13 -7.40
N THR A 51 5.51 1.71 -6.38
CA THR A 51 5.09 0.96 -5.18
C THR A 51 4.00 -0.06 -5.54
N ARG A 52 3.03 0.32 -6.37
CA ARG A 52 1.97 -0.57 -6.86
C ARG A 52 2.54 -1.71 -7.70
N ASP A 53 3.49 -1.41 -8.57
CA ASP A 53 4.17 -2.41 -9.39
C ASP A 53 4.97 -3.40 -8.52
N SER A 54 5.74 -2.91 -7.54
CA SER A 54 6.49 -3.78 -6.61
C SER A 54 5.59 -4.69 -5.77
N ILE A 55 4.41 -4.20 -5.38
CA ILE A 55 3.41 -5.03 -4.67
C ILE A 55 2.88 -6.12 -5.60
N SER A 56 2.57 -5.76 -6.85
CA SER A 56 2.05 -6.70 -7.84
C SER A 56 3.09 -7.77 -8.21
N GLU A 57 4.36 -7.39 -8.33
CA GLU A 57 5.48 -8.29 -8.55
C GLU A 57 5.63 -9.32 -7.41
N LYS A 58 5.52 -8.88 -6.16
CA LYS A 58 5.53 -9.79 -5.00
C LYS A 58 4.38 -10.81 -5.04
N GLN A 59 3.21 -10.38 -5.47
CA GLN A 59 2.05 -11.29 -5.64
C GLN A 59 2.27 -12.29 -6.77
N MET A 60 2.88 -11.85 -7.87
CA MET A 60 3.24 -12.73 -8.98
C MET A 60 4.28 -13.76 -8.56
N MET A 61 5.30 -13.37 -7.78
CA MET A 61 6.31 -14.31 -7.23
C MET A 61 5.67 -15.40 -6.38
N PHE A 62 4.68 -15.09 -5.53
CA PHE A 62 3.95 -16.13 -4.79
C PHE A 62 3.22 -17.11 -5.71
N SER A 63 2.60 -16.60 -6.77
CA SER A 63 1.90 -17.43 -7.75
C SER A 63 2.88 -18.31 -8.53
N GLU A 64 4.05 -17.76 -8.88
CA GLU A 64 5.14 -18.47 -9.53
C GLU A 64 5.67 -19.60 -8.64
N TRP A 65 5.95 -19.35 -7.36
CA TRP A 65 6.40 -20.39 -6.43
C TRP A 65 5.43 -21.56 -6.34
N VAL A 66 4.13 -21.30 -6.26
CA VAL A 66 3.12 -22.37 -6.25
C VAL A 66 3.05 -23.09 -7.60
N ALA A 67 3.31 -22.40 -8.72
CA ALA A 67 3.27 -22.99 -10.05
C ALA A 67 4.53 -23.82 -10.38
N THR A 68 5.69 -23.49 -9.82
CA THR A 68 6.97 -24.12 -10.15
C THR A 68 7.44 -25.15 -9.11
N GLU A 69 7.05 -24.99 -7.84
CA GLU A 69 7.47 -25.88 -6.75
C GLU A 69 6.38 -26.92 -6.43
N ILE A 70 6.51 -28.11 -7.03
CA ILE A 70 5.51 -29.19 -6.90
C ILE A 70 5.24 -29.58 -5.44
N ASP A 71 6.28 -29.60 -4.58
CA ASP A 71 6.13 -29.94 -3.17
C ASP A 71 5.26 -28.93 -2.41
N LEU A 72 5.38 -27.64 -2.75
CA LEU A 72 4.55 -26.59 -2.17
C LEU A 72 3.11 -26.69 -2.69
N ALA A 73 2.93 -26.95 -3.98
CA ALA A 73 1.61 -27.15 -4.59
C ALA A 73 0.87 -28.32 -3.94
N ASP A 74 1.54 -29.47 -3.77
CA ASP A 74 0.99 -30.65 -3.12
C ASP A 74 0.67 -30.38 -1.65
N THR A 75 1.54 -29.67 -0.94
CA THR A 75 1.30 -29.25 0.45
C THR A 75 0.06 -28.36 0.56
N ILE A 76 -0.09 -27.37 -0.32
CA ILE A 76 -1.27 -26.48 -0.35
C ILE A 76 -2.54 -27.28 -0.68
N ALA A 77 -2.47 -28.24 -1.60
CA ALA A 77 -3.58 -29.11 -1.95
C ALA A 77 -4.02 -29.96 -0.75
N LYS A 78 -3.08 -30.57 -0.02
CA LYS A 78 -3.35 -31.32 1.23
C LYS A 78 -4.01 -30.46 2.28
N VAL A 79 -3.49 -29.26 2.54
CA VAL A 79 -4.11 -28.33 3.49
C VAL A 79 -5.54 -28.00 3.08
N SER A 80 -5.77 -27.78 1.79
CA SER A 80 -7.10 -27.46 1.24
C SER A 80 -8.07 -28.64 1.36
N ALA A 81 -7.57 -29.88 1.23
CA ALA A 81 -8.33 -31.11 1.45
C ALA A 81 -8.53 -31.45 2.95
N GLY A 82 -7.86 -30.73 3.86
CA GLY A 82 -7.90 -31.01 5.30
C GLY A 82 -7.07 -32.23 5.70
N GLU A 83 -6.13 -32.65 4.85
CA GLU A 83 -5.23 -33.76 5.11
C GLU A 83 -4.12 -33.38 6.10
N ALA A 84 -3.59 -34.38 6.81
CA ALA A 84 -2.49 -34.17 7.73
C ALA A 84 -1.18 -33.91 6.97
N LEU A 85 -0.42 -32.93 7.44
CA LEU A 85 0.92 -32.63 6.92
C LEU A 85 1.99 -33.43 7.66
N THR A 86 2.99 -33.89 6.93
CA THR A 86 4.26 -34.34 7.51
C THR A 86 5.00 -33.16 8.14
N PRO A 87 5.99 -33.38 9.02
CA PRO A 87 6.76 -32.28 9.63
C PRO A 87 7.45 -31.35 8.62
N GLY A 88 7.91 -31.89 7.49
CA GLY A 88 8.53 -31.12 6.42
C GLY A 88 7.52 -30.21 5.72
N GLU A 89 6.39 -30.78 5.29
CA GLU A 89 5.28 -30.05 4.66
C GLU A 89 4.72 -28.97 5.61
N GLY A 90 4.57 -29.29 6.90
CA GLY A 90 4.14 -28.33 7.91
C GLY A 90 5.11 -27.14 8.06
N THR A 91 6.42 -27.40 8.00
CA THR A 91 7.44 -26.34 8.03
C THR A 91 7.37 -25.49 6.75
N GLN A 92 7.30 -26.14 5.58
CA GLN A 92 7.19 -25.45 4.29
C GLN A 92 5.94 -24.55 4.25
N TYR A 93 4.79 -25.08 4.68
CA TYR A 93 3.54 -24.33 4.73
C TYR A 93 3.58 -23.17 5.73
N ALA A 94 4.21 -23.35 6.89
CA ALA A 94 4.36 -22.29 7.88
C ALA A 94 5.17 -21.11 7.33
N TYR A 95 6.28 -21.36 6.60
CA TYR A 95 7.06 -20.30 5.96
C TYR A 95 6.34 -19.65 4.79
N PHE A 96 5.59 -20.43 4.00
CA PHE A 96 4.70 -19.91 2.98
C PHE A 96 3.69 -18.92 3.58
N LEU A 97 2.97 -19.32 4.63
CA LEU A 97 2.01 -18.45 5.31
C LEU A 97 2.66 -17.22 5.94
N ALA A 98 3.86 -17.34 6.51
CA ALA A 98 4.59 -16.19 7.04
C ALA A 98 4.87 -15.13 5.95
N GLY A 99 5.18 -15.56 4.73
CA GLY A 99 5.31 -14.69 3.55
C GLY A 99 3.98 -14.04 3.17
N VAL A 100 2.90 -14.83 3.12
CA VAL A 100 1.55 -14.32 2.82
C VAL A 100 1.12 -13.25 3.82
N TRP A 101 1.29 -13.49 5.13
CA TRP A 101 0.99 -12.50 6.16
C TRP A 101 1.78 -11.20 6.00
N ARG A 102 3.05 -11.29 5.59
CA ARG A 102 3.88 -10.10 5.36
C ARG A 102 3.41 -9.30 4.15
N GLU A 103 2.98 -9.98 3.08
CA GLU A 103 2.39 -9.30 1.91
C GLU A 103 1.08 -8.62 2.29
N TRP A 104 0.22 -9.30 3.06
CA TRP A 104 -1.04 -8.76 3.53
C TRP A 104 -0.84 -7.52 4.40
N GLU A 105 0.08 -7.58 5.37
CA GLU A 105 0.42 -6.44 6.22
C GLU A 105 0.92 -5.25 5.39
N ASN A 106 1.81 -5.49 4.43
CA ASN A 106 2.30 -4.44 3.55
C ASN A 106 1.18 -3.84 2.70
N SER A 107 0.34 -4.68 2.09
CA SER A 107 -0.81 -4.23 1.30
C SER A 107 -1.79 -3.41 2.15
N TYR A 108 -2.05 -3.82 3.40
CA TYR A 108 -2.88 -3.07 4.35
C TYR A 108 -2.29 -1.72 4.71
N TYR A 109 -1.00 -1.69 5.05
CA TYR A 109 -0.30 -0.45 5.37
C TYR A 109 -0.42 0.55 4.21
N GLN A 110 -0.23 0.09 2.96
CA GLN A 110 -0.32 0.94 1.78
C GLN A 110 -1.75 1.43 1.50
N PHE A 111 -2.76 0.60 1.77
CA PHE A 111 -4.16 1.02 1.77
C PHE A 111 -4.42 2.13 2.81
N GLN A 112 -3.90 1.98 4.03
CA GLN A 112 -4.02 3.01 5.07
C GLN A 112 -3.30 4.32 4.69
N GLN A 113 -2.24 4.27 3.88
CA GLN A 113 -1.57 5.45 3.32
C GLN A 113 -2.29 6.05 2.10
N GLY A 114 -3.41 5.47 1.65
CA GLY A 114 -4.18 5.94 0.51
C GLY A 114 -3.58 5.60 -0.85
N LEU A 115 -2.67 4.61 -0.93
CA LEU A 115 -2.14 4.11 -2.20
C LEU A 115 -3.21 3.36 -3.02
N PHE A 116 -4.07 2.64 -2.30
CA PHE A 116 -5.24 1.94 -2.82
C PHE A 116 -6.49 2.65 -2.33
N ASP A 117 -7.46 2.85 -3.22
CA ASP A 117 -8.80 3.18 -2.77
C ASP A 117 -9.52 1.93 -2.24
N ARG A 118 -10.71 2.12 -1.66
CA ARG A 118 -11.47 1.01 -1.08
C ARG A 118 -11.86 -0.02 -2.15
N ASP A 119 -12.31 0.44 -3.31
CA ASP A 119 -12.81 -0.45 -4.37
C ASP A 119 -11.68 -1.34 -4.93
N GLU A 120 -10.45 -0.84 -4.95
CA GLU A 120 -9.27 -1.59 -5.33
C GLU A 120 -8.79 -2.54 -4.23
N PHE A 121 -8.94 -2.16 -2.96
CA PHE A 121 -8.48 -2.97 -1.83
C PHE A 121 -9.47 -4.08 -1.45
N GLU A 122 -10.77 -3.88 -1.64
CA GLU A 122 -11.85 -4.81 -1.25
C GLU A 122 -11.67 -6.23 -1.84
N PRO A 123 -11.31 -6.42 -3.14
CA PRO A 123 -11.04 -7.76 -3.68
C PRO A 123 -9.90 -8.49 -2.97
N ARG A 124 -8.92 -7.76 -2.40
CA ARG A 124 -7.86 -8.36 -1.59
C ARG A 124 -8.44 -8.87 -0.27
N MET A 125 -9.34 -8.12 0.37
CA MET A 125 -10.03 -8.55 1.60
C MET A 125 -10.88 -9.79 1.36
N ASN A 126 -11.59 -9.87 0.23
CA ASN A 126 -12.36 -11.06 -0.14
C ASN A 126 -11.46 -12.31 -0.19
N ARG A 127 -10.27 -12.20 -0.79
CA ARG A 127 -9.30 -13.29 -0.79
C ARG A 127 -8.85 -13.66 0.63
N TRP A 128 -8.70 -12.67 1.51
CA TRP A 128 -8.32 -12.93 2.90
C TRP A 128 -9.37 -13.73 3.64
N HIS A 129 -10.65 -13.35 3.48
CA HIS A 129 -11.78 -14.11 4.00
C HIS A 129 -11.75 -15.55 3.48
N ASP A 130 -11.62 -15.74 2.16
CA ASP A 130 -11.61 -17.09 1.58
C ASP A 130 -10.47 -17.95 2.11
N MET A 131 -9.27 -17.38 2.27
CA MET A 131 -8.13 -18.10 2.85
C MET A 131 -8.38 -18.48 4.32
N MET A 132 -9.08 -17.62 5.07
CA MET A 132 -9.43 -17.85 6.48
C MET A 132 -10.55 -18.88 6.67
N ARG A 133 -11.18 -19.40 5.61
CA ARG A 133 -12.08 -20.57 5.69
C ARG A 133 -11.34 -21.83 6.12
N ASN A 134 -10.03 -21.93 5.87
CA ASN A 134 -9.23 -23.06 6.30
C ASN A 134 -8.79 -22.93 7.77
N VAL A 135 -9.07 -23.96 8.58
CA VAL A 135 -8.72 -23.96 10.01
C VAL A 135 -7.21 -23.92 10.26
N HIS A 136 -6.39 -24.50 9.38
CA HIS A 136 -4.92 -24.43 9.48
C HIS A 136 -4.43 -22.99 9.37
N ASN A 137 -5.03 -22.18 8.49
CA ASN A 137 -4.69 -20.78 8.31
C ASN A 137 -5.06 -19.96 9.55
N ARG A 138 -6.26 -20.18 10.10
CA ARG A 138 -6.70 -19.54 11.35
C ARG A 138 -5.78 -19.91 12.52
N ASN A 139 -5.37 -21.16 12.62
CA ASN A 139 -4.47 -21.63 13.69
C ASN A 139 -3.07 -21.05 13.54
N SER A 140 -2.53 -21.02 12.31
CA SER A 140 -1.25 -20.38 12.01
C SER A 140 -1.26 -18.88 12.35
N TRP A 141 -2.34 -18.17 12.00
CA TRP A 141 -2.53 -16.77 12.38
C TRP A 141 -2.52 -16.61 13.91
N LYS A 142 -3.32 -17.39 14.65
CA LYS A 142 -3.36 -17.33 16.13
C LYS A 142 -1.97 -17.54 16.75
N ALA A 143 -1.16 -18.43 16.19
CA ALA A 143 0.18 -18.74 16.69
C ALA A 143 1.20 -17.63 16.39
N THR A 144 1.04 -16.88 15.30
CA THR A 144 2.06 -15.95 14.79
C THR A 144 1.67 -14.48 14.84
N ARG A 145 0.39 -14.15 15.12
CA ARG A 145 -0.17 -12.79 15.05
C ARG A 145 0.64 -11.73 15.77
N LEU A 146 1.28 -12.07 16.90
CA LEU A 146 2.08 -11.13 17.69
C LEU A 146 3.35 -10.62 16.97
N ASN A 147 3.73 -11.22 15.84
CA ASN A 147 4.84 -10.78 15.00
C ASN A 147 4.49 -9.61 14.08
N TYR A 148 3.22 -9.18 14.05
CA TYR A 148 2.71 -8.17 13.12
C TYR A 148 2.16 -6.94 13.85
N SER A 149 2.05 -5.84 13.12
CA SER A 149 1.60 -4.54 13.64
C SER A 149 0.20 -4.60 14.28
N PRO A 150 -0.09 -3.78 15.32
CA PRO A 150 -1.40 -3.78 15.97
C PRO A 150 -2.59 -3.55 15.02
N GLY A 151 -2.47 -2.60 14.09
CA GLY A 151 -3.56 -2.26 13.17
C GLY A 151 -3.89 -3.38 12.18
N PHE A 152 -2.87 -4.04 11.63
CA PHE A 152 -3.06 -5.21 10.78
C PHE A 152 -3.64 -6.38 11.58
N ARG A 153 -3.13 -6.61 12.80
CA ARG A 153 -3.65 -7.65 13.69
C ARG A 153 -5.13 -7.50 13.95
N GLU A 154 -5.58 -6.28 14.29
CA GLU A 154 -6.98 -6.00 14.55
C GLU A 154 -7.87 -6.37 13.35
N GLU A 155 -7.41 -6.02 12.14
CA GLU A 155 -8.18 -6.29 10.92
C GLU A 155 -8.31 -7.80 10.65
N VAL A 156 -7.21 -8.55 10.74
CA VAL A 156 -7.24 -10.00 10.54
C VAL A 156 -7.98 -10.70 11.69
N ASP A 157 -7.86 -10.22 12.93
CA ASP A 157 -8.60 -10.76 14.08
C ASP A 157 -10.13 -10.62 13.87
N LYS A 158 -10.62 -9.54 13.26
CA LYS A 158 -12.05 -9.39 12.86
C LYS A 158 -12.48 -10.47 11.86
N ILE A 159 -11.64 -10.73 10.85
CA ILE A 159 -11.90 -11.77 9.84
C ILE A 159 -11.98 -13.14 10.52
N VAL A 160 -11.00 -13.48 11.36
CA VAL A 160 -10.94 -14.78 12.06
C VAL A 160 -12.11 -14.96 13.01
N ALA A 161 -12.53 -13.90 13.72
CA ALA A 161 -13.68 -13.95 14.63
C ALA A 161 -14.98 -14.31 13.90
N SER A 162 -15.16 -13.87 12.64
CA SER A 162 -16.36 -14.17 11.84
C SER A 162 -16.59 -15.67 11.58
N TYR A 163 -15.53 -16.49 11.65
CA TYR A 163 -15.62 -17.95 11.46
C TYR A 163 -15.82 -18.72 12.77
N ALA A 164 -15.38 -18.19 13.92
CA ALA A 164 -15.65 -18.81 15.21
C ALA A 164 -17.15 -18.84 15.52
N THR A 165 -17.86 -17.75 15.20
CA THR A 165 -19.31 -17.66 15.38
C THR A 165 -20.10 -18.63 14.49
N GLN A 166 -19.61 -18.91 13.28
CA GLN A 166 -20.29 -19.82 12.34
C GLN A 166 -20.15 -21.29 12.74
N GLU A 167 -18.99 -21.70 13.27
CA GLU A 167 -18.77 -23.06 13.78
C GLU A 167 -19.71 -23.36 14.95
N ASP A 168 -19.84 -22.43 15.90
CA ASP A 168 -20.75 -22.54 17.04
C ASP A 168 -22.23 -22.63 16.63
N GLU A 169 -22.68 -21.79 15.68
CA GLU A 169 -24.07 -21.83 15.18
C GLU A 169 -24.40 -23.12 14.42
N SER A 170 -23.44 -23.64 13.64
CA SER A 170 -23.61 -24.91 12.89
C SER A 170 -23.70 -26.12 13.83
N ALA A 171 -22.92 -26.14 14.91
CA ALA A 171 -22.93 -27.17 15.93
C ALA A 171 -24.24 -27.16 16.74
N VAL A 172 -24.80 -25.98 17.03
CA VAL A 172 -26.11 -25.86 17.68
C VAL A 172 -27.24 -26.33 16.76
N ARG A 173 -27.12 -26.12 15.44
CA ARG A 173 -28.14 -26.53 14.46
C ARG A 173 -28.17 -28.03 14.18
N SER A 174 -27.03 -28.72 14.27
CA SER A 174 -26.95 -30.19 14.08
C SER A 174 -27.47 -31.00 15.28
N LEU A 175 -27.70 -30.35 16.43
CA LEU A 175 -28.26 -30.95 17.64
C LEU A 175 -29.79 -30.78 17.76
N ARG A 176 -30.46 -30.17 16.77
CA ARG A 176 -31.92 -30.00 16.68
C ARG A 176 -32.50 -30.87 15.58
#